data_AF-A0A5C6K1K9-F1
#
_entry.id   AF-A0A5C6K1K9-F1
#
_cell.length_a   1.000
_cell.length_b   1.000
_cell.length_c   1.000
_cell.angle_alpha   90.00
_cell.angle_beta   90.00
_cell.angle_gamma   90.00
#
_symmetry.space_group_name_H-M   'P 1'
#
loop_
_entity.id
_entity.type
_entity.pdbx_description
1 polymer ?
#
loop_
_entity_poly.entity_id
_entity_poly.type
_entity_poly.pdbx_seq_one_letter_code
_entity_poly.pdbx_strand_id
1 'polypeptide(L)'
;MDDHGDDFGPWGWEDENNIHRTEEEWTMIAVYVRHAANKLGPQLPLCLPGEPQECGRPAQQHVVAWSAHLKALAHHLIEQSTPSEARGAHAAGPLYQRRLAELRASTALTHSAH
;
A
#
# COMPACT_ATOMS: atom_id res chain seq x y z
N MET A 1 11.41 -12.49 12.73
CA MET A 1 11.35 -12.49 11.26
C MET A 1 10.18 -11.61 10.93
N ASP A 2 10.45 -10.44 10.37
CA ASP A 2 9.41 -9.48 10.03
C ASP A 2 8.72 -9.96 8.76
N ASP A 3 7.40 -10.06 8.81
CA ASP A 3 6.59 -10.55 7.70
C ASP A 3 6.46 -9.45 6.65
N HIS A 4 7.14 -9.63 5.53
CA HIS A 4 7.14 -8.72 4.38
C HIS A 4 6.14 -9.16 3.29
N GLY A 5 5.24 -10.10 3.58
CA GLY A 5 4.36 -10.71 2.57
C GLY A 5 5.12 -11.72 1.70
N ASP A 6 6.01 -12.49 2.31
CA ASP A 6 6.93 -13.44 1.65
C ASP A 6 6.26 -14.65 1.02
N ASP A 7 4.95 -14.81 1.26
CA ASP A 7 4.13 -15.91 0.75
C ASP A 7 3.99 -15.94 -0.78
N PHE A 8 4.37 -14.85 -1.46
CA PHE A 8 4.11 -14.68 -2.91
C PHE A 8 5.25 -15.16 -3.84
N GLY A 9 6.39 -15.63 -3.30
CA GLY A 9 7.51 -16.12 -4.12
C GLY A 9 8.36 -15.03 -4.78
N PRO A 10 9.35 -15.39 -5.62
CA PRO A 10 10.28 -14.43 -6.22
C PRO A 10 9.60 -13.58 -7.28
N TRP A 11 9.69 -12.25 -7.11
CA TRP A 11 9.22 -11.25 -8.07
C TRP A 11 10.06 -11.34 -9.36
N GLY A 12 9.51 -11.95 -10.41
CA GLY A 12 10.19 -12.12 -11.69
C GLY A 12 9.28 -11.82 -12.88
N TRP A 13 9.66 -10.77 -13.65
CA TRP A 13 9.34 -10.50 -15.06
C TRP A 13 7.85 -10.52 -15.46
N GLU A 14 6.99 -9.79 -14.74
CA GLU A 14 5.64 -9.48 -15.24
C GLU A 14 5.64 -8.15 -16.01
N ASP A 15 5.35 -8.24 -17.31
CA ASP A 15 5.52 -7.22 -18.35
C ASP A 15 4.44 -6.10 -18.42
N GLU A 16 4.89 -4.96 -18.97
CA GLU A 16 4.27 -3.93 -19.84
C GLU A 16 3.07 -3.05 -19.41
N ASN A 17 2.31 -3.35 -18.35
CA ASN A 17 1.23 -2.44 -17.88
C ASN A 17 1.45 -1.82 -16.49
N ASN A 18 2.66 -1.98 -15.94
CA ASN A 18 3.01 -1.39 -14.66
C ASN A 18 3.33 0.10 -14.79
N ILE A 19 2.85 0.90 -13.83
CA ILE A 19 3.25 2.31 -13.74
C ILE A 19 4.78 2.34 -13.65
N HIS A 20 5.44 2.86 -14.69
CA HIS A 20 6.87 3.03 -14.70
C HIS A 20 7.24 4.13 -13.71
N ARG A 21 7.97 3.74 -12.66
CA ARG A 21 8.58 4.64 -11.70
C ARG A 21 10.03 4.25 -11.49
N THR A 22 10.87 5.22 -11.20
CA THR A 22 12.26 4.95 -10.80
C THR A 22 12.31 4.33 -9.40
N GLU A 23 13.42 3.70 -9.05
CA GLU A 23 13.62 3.17 -7.68
C GLU A 23 13.54 4.28 -6.63
N GLU A 24 13.99 5.50 -6.94
CA GLU A 24 13.87 6.65 -6.03
C GLU A 24 12.41 7.06 -5.81
N GLU A 25 11.60 7.07 -6.87
CA GLU A 25 10.17 7.36 -6.78
C GLU A 25 9.43 6.28 -5.97
N TRP A 26 9.76 5.01 -6.20
CA TRP A 26 9.22 3.91 -5.39
C TRP A 26 9.65 4.01 -3.94
N THR A 27 10.92 4.35 -3.67
CA THR A 27 11.45 4.54 -2.31
C THR A 27 10.69 5.63 -1.58
N MET A 28 10.44 6.76 -2.25
CA MET A 28 9.69 7.86 -1.67
C MET A 28 8.26 7.44 -1.31
N ILE A 29 7.57 6.74 -2.20
CA ILE A 29 6.21 6.22 -1.93
C ILE A 29 6.25 5.26 -0.75
N ALA A 30 7.21 4.33 -0.72
CA ALA A 30 7.34 3.35 0.33
C ALA A 30 7.50 4.04 1.70
N VAL A 31 8.39 5.04 1.78
CA VAL A 31 8.59 5.84 3.00
C VAL A 31 7.28 6.48 3.47
N TYR A 32 6.51 7.10 2.58
CA TYR A 32 5.24 7.73 2.95
C TYR A 32 4.17 6.74 3.40
N VAL A 33 4.02 5.61 2.71
CA VAL A 33 3.07 4.57 3.08
C VAL A 33 3.41 3.99 4.46
N ARG A 34 4.69 3.71 4.72
CA ARG A 34 5.16 3.29 6.05
C ARG A 34 4.88 4.34 7.11
N HIS A 35 5.16 5.61 6.83
CA HIS A 35 4.86 6.68 7.79
C HIS A 35 3.37 6.74 8.12
N ALA A 36 2.48 6.60 7.13
CA ALA A 36 1.05 6.54 7.38
C ALA A 36 0.67 5.32 8.24
N ALA A 37 1.20 4.14 7.93
CA ALA A 37 0.97 2.93 8.72
C ALA A 37 1.42 3.10 10.18
N ASN A 38 2.62 3.62 10.41
CA ASN A 38 3.17 3.86 11.75
C ASN A 38 2.40 4.91 12.56
N LYS A 39 1.56 5.73 11.92
CA LYS A 39 0.65 6.67 12.62
C LYS A 39 -0.66 6.03 13.04
N LEU A 40 -1.09 4.94 12.38
CA LEU A 40 -2.37 4.28 12.61
C LEU A 40 -2.24 2.96 13.39
N GLY A 41 -1.04 2.40 13.46
CA GLY A 41 -0.79 1.11 14.10
C GLY A 41 0.58 1.03 14.77
N PRO A 42 0.98 -0.19 15.18
CA PRO A 42 2.32 -0.46 15.67
C PRO A 42 3.38 0.01 14.67
N GLN A 43 4.55 0.40 15.18
CA GLN A 43 5.66 0.79 14.31
C GLN A 43 6.11 -0.42 13.49
N LEU A 44 6.05 -0.29 12.17
CA LEU A 44 6.69 -1.21 11.26
C LEU A 44 8.21 -1.08 11.40
N PRO A 45 8.95 -2.20 11.35
CA PRO A 45 10.40 -2.21 11.43
C PRO A 45 11.00 -1.29 10.35
N LEU A 46 12.06 -0.58 10.74
CA LEU A 46 12.84 0.22 9.81
C LEU A 46 13.67 -0.73 8.96
N CYS A 47 13.30 -0.88 7.70
CA CYS A 47 14.27 -1.31 6.69
C CYS A 47 15.26 -0.17 6.32
N LEU A 48 15.30 0.98 7.03
CA LEU A 48 16.19 2.12 6.72
C LEU A 48 16.46 3.07 7.89
N PRO A 49 17.74 3.42 8.19
CA PRO A 49 18.61 4.17 7.27
C PRO A 49 19.86 3.42 6.77
N GLY A 50 20.11 3.39 5.44
CA GLY A 50 21.31 2.78 4.83
C GLY A 50 21.10 1.84 3.62
N GLU A 51 19.86 1.54 3.26
CA GLU A 51 19.48 0.56 2.22
C GLU A 51 18.82 1.18 0.96
N PRO A 52 18.72 0.45 -0.18
CA PRO A 52 18.14 -0.90 -0.36
C PRO A 52 19.08 -2.11 -0.14
N GLN A 53 20.32 -1.89 0.31
CA GLN A 53 21.34 -2.93 0.44
C GLN A 53 21.25 -3.91 1.64
N GLU A 54 20.55 -3.66 2.76
CA GLU A 54 20.59 -4.60 3.92
C GLU A 54 19.46 -5.65 3.94
N CYS A 55 18.29 -5.40 3.33
CA CYS A 55 17.22 -6.39 3.10
C CYS A 55 17.21 -6.94 1.67
N GLY A 56 17.87 -6.26 0.73
CA GLY A 56 18.06 -6.70 -0.66
C GLY A 56 16.81 -6.67 -1.55
N ARG A 57 15.71 -6.02 -1.13
CA ARG A 57 14.42 -5.99 -1.86
C ARG A 57 14.21 -4.68 -2.62
N PRO A 58 13.58 -4.71 -3.82
CA PRO A 58 13.22 -3.50 -4.56
C PRO A 58 12.23 -2.62 -3.78
N ALA A 59 12.30 -1.31 -3.97
CA ALA A 59 11.42 -0.38 -3.27
C ALA A 59 9.94 -0.58 -3.62
N GLN A 60 9.63 -1.04 -4.84
CA GLN A 60 8.28 -1.40 -5.26
C GLN A 60 7.66 -2.48 -4.36
N GLN A 61 8.45 -3.48 -3.95
CA GLN A 61 7.96 -4.54 -3.07
C GLN A 61 7.57 -4.00 -1.69
N HIS A 62 8.34 -3.05 -1.16
CA HIS A 62 7.99 -2.35 0.07
C HIS A 62 6.69 -1.55 -0.06
N VAL A 63 6.47 -0.87 -1.20
CA VAL A 63 5.20 -0.19 -1.46
C VAL A 63 4.03 -1.17 -1.37
N VAL A 64 4.13 -2.34 -1.99
CA VAL A 64 3.06 -3.34 -1.98
C VAL A 64 2.81 -3.87 -0.56
N ALA A 65 3.85 -4.33 0.13
CA ALA A 65 3.74 -4.90 1.46
C ALA A 65 3.17 -3.88 2.47
N TRP A 66 3.72 -2.67 2.50
CA TRP A 66 3.26 -1.63 3.43
C TRP A 66 1.88 -1.09 3.06
N SER A 67 1.49 -1.08 1.77
CA SER A 67 0.14 -0.71 1.37
C SER A 67 -0.89 -1.74 1.82
N ALA A 68 -0.55 -3.04 1.75
CA ALA A 68 -1.41 -4.10 2.27
C ALA A 68 -1.61 -3.96 3.79
N HIS A 69 -0.52 -3.72 4.52
CA HIS A 69 -0.58 -3.47 5.96
C HIS A 69 -1.43 -2.22 6.30
N LEU A 70 -1.20 -1.10 5.61
CA LEU A 70 -1.98 0.12 5.80
C LEU A 70 -3.47 -0.10 5.49
N LYS A 71 -3.81 -0.88 4.47
CA LYS A 71 -5.19 -1.26 4.14
C LYS A 71 -5.83 -2.04 5.29
N ALA A 72 -5.12 -2.98 5.91
CA ALA A 72 -5.61 -3.73 7.05
C ALA A 72 -5.84 -2.82 8.27
N LEU A 73 -4.90 -1.93 8.58
CA LEU A 73 -5.05 -0.93 9.66
C LEU A 73 -6.27 -0.03 9.44
N ALA A 74 -6.46 0.47 8.20
CA ALA A 74 -7.60 1.32 7.86
C ALA A 74 -8.93 0.56 7.97
N HIS A 75 -8.97 -0.71 7.56
CA HIS A 75 -10.15 -1.56 7.72
C HIS A 75 -10.49 -1.75 9.20
N HIS A 76 -9.50 -2.11 10.02
CA HIS A 76 -9.70 -2.28 11.45
C HIS A 76 -10.19 -0.99 12.12
N LEU A 77 -9.63 0.16 11.72
CA LEU A 77 -10.08 1.47 12.22
C LEU A 77 -11.54 1.76 11.87
N ILE A 78 -12.02 1.36 10.68
CA ILE A 78 -13.43 1.49 10.28
C ILE A 78 -14.33 0.66 11.22
N GLU A 79 -13.95 -0.58 11.51
CA GLU A 79 -14.71 -1.44 12.42
C GLU A 79 -14.80 -0.84 13.83
N GLN A 80 -13.68 -0.28 14.34
CA GLN A 80 -13.65 0.33 15.66
C GLN A 80 -14.39 1.68 15.75
N SER A 81 -14.40 2.46 14.66
CA SER A 81 -14.89 3.84 14.68
C SER A 81 -16.35 3.97 14.27
N THR A 82 -16.96 2.92 13.72
CA THR A 82 -18.35 2.97 13.27
C THR A 82 -19.31 2.63 14.41
N PRO A 83 -20.46 3.32 14.52
CA PRO A 83 -21.37 3.14 15.66
C PRO A 83 -22.21 1.86 15.58
N SER A 84 -22.02 1.03 14.55
CA SER A 84 -22.77 -0.22 14.33
C SER A 84 -22.07 -1.06 13.26
N GLU A 85 -22.18 -2.39 13.39
CA GLU A 85 -21.66 -3.35 12.42
C GLU A 85 -22.12 -3.08 10.98
N ALA A 86 -23.41 -2.78 10.77
CA ALA A 86 -23.94 -2.49 9.44
C ALA A 86 -23.27 -1.28 8.76
N ARG A 87 -22.91 -0.25 9.53
CA ARG A 87 -22.17 0.91 9.01
C ARG A 87 -20.70 0.60 8.76
N GLY A 88 -20.08 -0.22 9.62
CA GLY A 88 -18.74 -0.76 9.40
C GLY A 88 -18.65 -1.54 8.08
N ALA A 89 -19.55 -2.50 7.89
CA ALA A 89 -19.65 -3.29 6.67
C ALA A 89 -19.88 -2.42 5.42
N HIS A 90 -20.75 -1.41 5.52
CA HIS A 90 -20.97 -0.46 4.42
C HIS A 90 -19.69 0.35 4.08
N ALA A 91 -18.98 0.85 5.09
CA ALA A 91 -17.79 1.66 4.91
C ALA A 91 -16.61 0.83 4.35
N ALA A 92 -16.38 -0.36 4.89
CA ALA A 92 -15.29 -1.25 4.47
C ALA A 92 -15.54 -1.94 3.11
N GLY A 93 -16.81 -2.08 2.70
CA GLY A 93 -17.19 -2.68 1.42
C GLY A 93 -17.66 -1.65 0.39
N PRO A 94 -18.98 -1.38 0.28
CA PRO A 94 -19.55 -0.49 -0.73
C PRO A 94 -18.87 0.88 -0.88
N LEU A 95 -18.58 1.57 0.23
CA LEU A 95 -17.94 2.88 0.17
C LEU A 95 -16.49 2.77 -0.32
N TYR A 96 -15.72 1.80 0.19
CA TYR A 96 -14.37 1.50 -0.30
C TYR A 96 -14.36 1.24 -1.81
N GLN A 97 -15.27 0.41 -2.32
CA GLN A 97 -15.35 0.10 -3.76
C GLN A 97 -15.63 1.34 -4.60
N ARG A 98 -16.53 2.23 -4.14
CA ARG A 98 -16.80 3.50 -4.80
C ARG A 98 -15.55 4.39 -4.86
N ARG A 99 -14.84 4.55 -3.74
CA ARG A 99 -13.60 5.33 -3.68
C ARG A 99 -12.51 4.74 -4.57
N LEU A 100 -12.39 3.41 -4.61
CA LEU A 100 -11.44 2.74 -5.48
C LEU A 100 -11.76 2.95 -6.97
N ALA A 101 -13.05 2.90 -7.34
CA ALA A 101 -13.48 3.18 -8.71
C ALA A 101 -13.18 4.64 -9.11
N GLU A 102 -13.45 5.60 -8.22
CA GLU A 102 -13.11 7.03 -8.42
C GLU A 102 -11.60 7.21 -8.66
N LEU A 103 -10.76 6.62 -7.82
CA LEU A 103 -9.30 6.69 -7.96
C LEU A 103 -8.82 6.13 -9.30
N ARG A 104 -9.32 4.96 -9.70
CA ARG A 104 -8.97 4.33 -10.98
C ARG A 104 -9.38 5.19 -12.17
N ALA A 105 -10.58 5.78 -12.12
CA ALA A 105 -11.05 6.69 -13.16
C ALA A 105 -10.18 7.94 -13.27
N SER A 106 -9.79 8.56 -12.15
CA SER A 106 -8.89 9.71 -12.13
C SER A 106 -7.51 9.37 -12.70
N THR A 107 -6.93 8.22 -12.34
CA THR A 107 -5.63 7.79 -12.88
C THR A 107 -5.68 7.53 -14.39
N ALA A 108 -6.77 6.93 -14.90
CA ALA A 108 -6.95 6.70 -16.34
C ALA A 108 -7.04 8.00 -17.15
N LEU A 109 -7.70 9.03 -16.60
CA LEU A 109 -7.80 10.36 -17.22
C LEU A 109 -6.44 11.06 -17.29
N THR A 110 -5.61 10.95 -16.25
CA THR A 110 -4.25 11.51 -16.25
C THR A 110 -3.36 10.85 -17.31
N HIS A 111 -3.48 9.54 -17.52
CA HIS A 111 -2.69 8.83 -18.54
C HIS A 111 -3.18 9.08 -19.98
N SER A 112 -4.44 9.50 -20.17
CA SER A 112 -4.99 9.83 -21.50
C SER A 112 -4.73 11.28 -21.94
N ALA A 113 -4.21 12.12 -21.05
CA ALA A 113 -3.88 13.52 -21.30
C ALA A 113 -2.40 13.75 -21.64
N HIS A 114 -1.61 12.68 -21.72
CA HIS A 114 -0.20 12.64 -22.13
C HIS A 114 -0.05 11.82 -23.40
#